data_AF-A0A1A8JZ16-F1
#
_entry.id   AF-A0A1A8JZ16-F1
#
_cell.length_a   1.000
_cell.length_b   1.000
_cell.length_c   1.000
_cell.angle_alpha   90.00
_cell.angle_beta   90.00
_cell.angle_gamma   90.00
#
_symmetry.space_group_name_H-M   'P 1'
#
loop_
_entity.id
_entity.type
_entity.pdbx_description
1 polymer ?
#
loop_
_entity_poly.entity_id
_entity_poly.type
_entity_poly.pdbx_seq_one_letter_code
_entity_poly.pdbx_strand_id
1 'polypeptide(L)'
;EFLRDIPDPLLPRELYPAFLHANFLRGADQLQYLQHLLYLLPPCNCDTLLRLLSMLQTVQSFAQDSIGTNDEEIPGNKMTAANLAVIFGPNLLQKERGGDISPQAMGIEDSTAIISVTLVLIQNYKRLFTVSAELQQEVLMSLIQTDPD
;
A
#
# COMPACT_ATOMS: atom_id res chain seq x y z
N GLU A 1 -9.61 -2.86 13.65
CA GLU A 1 -9.02 -3.49 14.84
C GLU A 1 -8.02 -4.56 14.47
N PHE A 2 -8.41 -5.62 13.74
CA PHE A 2 -7.50 -6.70 13.33
C PHE A 2 -6.08 -6.26 12.92
N LEU A 3 -5.91 -5.45 11.86
CA LEU A 3 -4.58 -5.04 11.34
C LEU A 3 -3.71 -4.32 12.38
N ARG A 4 -4.31 -3.54 13.28
CA ARG A 4 -3.60 -2.79 14.32
C ARG A 4 -3.06 -3.70 15.42
N ASP A 5 -3.78 -4.78 15.67
CA ASP A 5 -3.63 -5.60 16.86
C ASP A 5 -2.88 -6.91 16.57
N ILE A 6 -2.51 -7.19 15.31
CA ILE A 6 -1.61 -8.30 14.94
C ILE A 6 -0.25 -8.09 15.64
N PRO A 7 0.35 -9.13 16.25
CA PRO A 7 1.67 -9.03 16.90
C PRO A 7 2.73 -8.44 15.98
N ASP A 8 2.83 -8.99 14.76
CA ASP A 8 3.69 -8.51 13.69
C ASP A 8 2.84 -7.76 12.66
N PRO A 9 3.04 -6.44 12.48
CA PRO A 9 2.24 -5.66 11.56
C PRO A 9 2.44 -6.13 10.11
N LEU A 10 1.41 -5.94 9.30
CA LEU A 10 1.42 -6.34 7.89
C LEU A 10 2.59 -5.71 7.12
N LEU A 11 2.86 -4.43 7.37
CA LEU A 11 4.10 -3.77 6.97
C LEU A 11 5.07 -3.80 8.16
N PRO A 12 6.23 -4.47 8.06
CA PRO A 12 7.20 -4.58 9.14
C PRO A 12 7.63 -3.20 9.67
N ARG A 13 7.79 -3.08 11.00
CA ARG A 13 8.09 -1.80 11.66
C ARG A 13 9.47 -1.27 11.27
N GLU A 14 10.38 -2.16 10.92
CA GLU A 14 11.74 -1.88 10.45
C GLU A 14 11.72 -1.12 9.12
N LEU A 15 10.70 -1.36 8.29
CA LEU A 15 10.51 -0.67 7.02
C LEU A 15 9.74 0.65 7.16
N TYR A 16 9.21 0.97 8.35
CA TYR A 16 8.42 2.19 8.57
C TYR A 16 9.15 3.47 8.10
N PRO A 17 10.42 3.72 8.48
CA PRO A 17 11.12 4.92 8.00
C PRO A 17 11.28 4.95 6.47
N ALA A 18 11.48 3.78 5.85
CA ALA A 18 11.61 3.66 4.40
C ALA A 18 10.28 3.98 3.71
N PHE A 19 9.16 3.48 4.20
CA PHE A 19 7.84 3.84 3.67
C PHE A 19 7.57 5.33 3.79
N LEU A 20 7.90 5.97 4.93
CA LEU A 20 7.75 7.42 5.09
C LEU A 20 8.66 8.20 4.12
N HIS A 21 9.87 7.69 3.85
CA HIS A 21 10.80 8.33 2.91
C HIS A 21 10.21 8.45 1.50
N ALA A 22 9.35 7.50 1.09
CA ALA A 22 8.66 7.56 -0.20
C ALA A 22 7.84 8.85 -0.39
N ASN A 23 7.42 9.54 0.67
CA ASN A 23 6.68 10.80 0.57
C ASN A 23 7.52 11.98 0.04
N PHE A 24 8.86 11.89 0.12
CA PHE A 24 9.77 12.87 -0.46
C PHE A 24 10.04 12.64 -1.95
N LEU A 25 9.70 11.46 -2.47
CA LEU A 25 9.80 11.11 -3.87
C LEU A 25 8.53 11.52 -4.63
N ARG A 26 8.61 11.57 -5.97
CA ARG A 26 7.50 11.96 -6.85
C ARG A 26 7.42 11.07 -8.09
N GLY A 27 6.22 10.90 -8.62
CA GLY A 27 5.99 10.28 -9.92
C GLY A 27 6.53 8.85 -10.03
N ALA A 28 7.32 8.57 -11.07
CA ALA A 28 7.86 7.24 -11.33
C ALA A 28 8.83 6.76 -10.24
N ASP A 29 9.69 7.65 -9.73
CA ASP A 29 10.69 7.31 -8.71
C ASP A 29 10.02 6.84 -7.42
N GLN A 30 8.92 7.49 -7.03
CA GLN A 30 8.13 7.08 -5.87
C GLN A 30 7.56 5.67 -6.05
N LEU A 31 6.99 5.38 -7.23
CA LEU A 31 6.40 4.07 -7.50
C LEU A 31 7.46 2.96 -7.56
N GLN A 32 8.59 3.23 -8.20
CA GLN A 32 9.70 2.28 -8.28
C GLN A 32 10.28 2.01 -6.88
N TYR A 33 10.47 3.05 -6.07
CA TYR A 33 10.95 2.91 -4.71
C TYR A 33 9.98 2.08 -3.85
N LEU A 34 8.67 2.37 -3.91
CA LEU A 34 7.66 1.59 -3.20
C LEU A 34 7.63 0.13 -3.67
N GLN A 35 7.76 -0.10 -4.98
CA GLN A 35 7.82 -1.47 -5.53
C GLN A 35 9.01 -2.25 -4.97
N HIS A 36 10.20 -1.65 -4.87
CA HIS A 36 11.34 -2.30 -4.23
C HIS A 36 11.07 -2.62 -2.76
N LEU A 37 10.42 -1.73 -2.01
CA LEU A 37 10.03 -2.03 -0.62
C LEU A 37 9.05 -3.21 -0.54
N LEU A 38 8.13 -3.34 -1.49
CA LEU A 38 7.22 -4.48 -1.57
C LEU A 38 7.96 -5.80 -1.84
N TYR A 39 9.01 -5.78 -2.65
CA TYR A 39 9.85 -6.97 -2.90
C TYR A 39 10.65 -7.41 -1.67
N LEU A 40 10.90 -6.51 -0.71
CA LEU A 40 11.54 -6.84 0.57
C LEU A 40 10.57 -7.43 1.60
N LEU A 41 9.26 -7.38 1.35
CA LEU A 41 8.29 -7.94 2.28
C LEU A 41 8.38 -9.48 2.30
N PRO A 42 8.15 -10.11 3.46
CA PRO A 42 7.91 -11.55 3.50
C PRO A 42 6.78 -11.93 2.53
N PRO A 43 6.86 -13.08 1.83
CA PRO A 43 5.88 -13.45 0.79
C PRO A 43 4.42 -13.41 1.29
N CYS A 44 4.16 -13.92 2.49
CA CYS A 44 2.82 -13.92 3.08
C CYS A 44 2.29 -12.50 3.39
N ASN A 45 3.16 -11.58 3.81
CA ASN A 45 2.82 -10.18 4.03
C ASN A 45 2.48 -9.50 2.70
N CYS A 46 3.28 -9.75 1.66
CA CYS A 46 3.08 -9.22 0.32
C CYS A 46 1.73 -9.68 -0.26
N ASP A 47 1.43 -10.97 -0.22
CA ASP A 47 0.15 -11.54 -0.70
C ASP A 47 -1.05 -10.97 0.05
N THR A 48 -0.93 -10.85 1.38
CA THR A 48 -2.00 -10.29 2.22
C THR A 48 -2.23 -8.81 1.91
N LEU A 49 -1.16 -8.04 1.70
CA LEU A 49 -1.25 -6.64 1.31
C LEU A 49 -1.88 -6.49 -0.08
N LEU A 50 -1.50 -7.32 -1.05
CA LEU A 50 -2.13 -7.34 -2.38
C LEU A 50 -3.64 -7.57 -2.28
N ARG A 51 -4.06 -8.58 -1.50
CA ARG A 51 -5.47 -8.88 -1.31
C ARG A 51 -6.21 -7.72 -0.64
N LEU A 52 -5.60 -7.10 0.36
CA LEU A 52 -6.18 -5.96 1.05
C LEU A 52 -6.35 -4.77 0.09
N LEU A 53 -5.30 -4.37 -0.62
CA LEU A 53 -5.35 -3.23 -1.54
C LEU A 53 -6.34 -3.48 -2.69
N SER A 54 -6.42 -4.71 -3.21
CA SER A 54 -7.42 -5.09 -4.21
C SER A 54 -8.84 -4.96 -3.67
N MET A 55 -9.08 -5.37 -2.41
CA MET A 55 -10.38 -5.18 -1.76
C MET A 55 -10.70 -3.69 -1.58
N LEU A 56 -9.74 -2.87 -1.15
CA LEU A 56 -9.92 -1.42 -1.03
C LEU A 56 -10.21 -0.76 -2.38
N GLN A 57 -9.60 -1.26 -3.47
CA GLN A 57 -9.94 -0.84 -4.82
C GLN A 57 -11.40 -1.11 -5.15
N THR A 58 -11.90 -2.30 -4.84
CA THR A 58 -13.31 -2.64 -5.03
C THR A 58 -14.21 -1.73 -4.20
N VAL A 59 -13.87 -1.43 -2.95
CA VAL A 59 -14.67 -0.51 -2.12
C VAL A 59 -14.76 0.87 -2.78
N GLN A 60 -13.63 1.43 -3.24
CA GLN A 60 -13.66 2.76 -3.84
C GLN A 60 -14.33 2.82 -5.21
N SER A 61 -14.44 1.71 -5.95
CA SER A 61 -15.17 1.71 -7.23
C SER A 61 -16.67 1.94 -7.07
N PHE A 62 -17.18 1.81 -5.83
CA PHE A 62 -18.57 2.12 -5.47
C PHE A 62 -18.69 3.39 -4.62
N ALA A 63 -17.72 4.31 -4.68
CA ALA A 63 -17.72 5.52 -3.87
C ALA A 63 -18.74 6.58 -4.31
N GLN A 64 -18.99 6.70 -5.62
CA GLN A 64 -19.90 7.68 -6.19
C GLN A 64 -21.30 7.10 -6.35
N ASP A 65 -22.29 7.99 -6.37
CA ASP A 65 -23.66 7.60 -6.70
C ASP A 65 -23.71 7.14 -8.16
N SER A 66 -24.54 6.15 -8.44
CA SER A 66 -24.73 5.60 -9.77
C SER A 66 -26.22 5.53 -10.12
N ILE A 67 -26.51 5.32 -11.39
CA ILE A 67 -27.88 5.15 -11.87
C ILE A 67 -28.06 3.67 -12.22
N GLY A 68 -29.06 3.04 -11.61
CA GLY A 68 -29.44 1.66 -11.86
C GLY A 68 -30.14 1.48 -13.21
N THR A 69 -30.51 0.24 -13.54
CA THR A 69 -31.12 -0.10 -14.84
C THR A 69 -32.52 0.47 -15.04
N ASN A 70 -33.19 0.92 -13.97
CA ASN A 70 -34.55 1.48 -14.00
C ASN A 70 -34.56 3.00 -13.74
N ASP A 71 -33.46 3.71 -14.05
CA ASP A 71 -33.27 5.13 -13.73
C ASP A 71 -33.37 5.45 -12.22
N GLU A 72 -33.14 4.45 -11.37
CA GLU A 72 -33.09 4.60 -9.91
C GLU A 72 -31.71 5.10 -9.45
N GLU A 73 -31.69 6.14 -8.63
CA GLU A 73 -30.45 6.62 -8.01
C GLU A 73 -29.98 5.63 -6.93
N ILE A 74 -28.79 5.07 -7.12
CA ILE A 74 -28.13 4.18 -6.17
C ILE A 74 -27.06 4.98 -5.44
N PRO A 75 -27.22 5.20 -4.11
CA PRO A 75 -26.23 5.94 -3.35
C PRO A 75 -24.93 5.14 -3.21
N GLY A 76 -23.80 5.78 -3.51
CA GLY A 76 -22.46 5.25 -3.32
C GLY A 76 -22.06 5.25 -1.85
N ASN A 77 -21.06 4.43 -1.51
CA ASN A 77 -20.57 4.28 -0.13
C ASN A 77 -19.72 5.48 0.37
N LYS A 78 -19.45 6.48 -0.49
CA LYS A 78 -18.66 7.69 -0.20
C LYS A 78 -17.20 7.42 0.24
N MET A 79 -16.73 6.18 0.12
CA MET A 79 -15.38 5.77 0.49
C MET A 79 -14.41 5.94 -0.68
N THR A 80 -13.91 7.16 -0.87
CA THR A 80 -12.84 7.44 -1.84
C THR A 80 -11.50 6.81 -1.40
N ALA A 81 -10.55 6.66 -2.32
CA ALA A 81 -9.19 6.22 -1.96
C ALA A 81 -8.56 7.09 -0.85
N ALA A 82 -8.81 8.40 -0.86
CA ALA A 82 -8.31 9.31 0.17
C ALA A 82 -8.92 8.99 1.55
N ASN A 83 -10.23 8.78 1.61
CA ASN A 83 -10.91 8.40 2.86
C ASN A 83 -10.41 7.04 3.37
N LEU A 84 -10.24 6.07 2.46
CA LEU A 84 -9.68 4.77 2.80
C LEU A 84 -8.24 4.89 3.30
N ALA A 85 -7.40 5.74 2.69
CA ALA A 85 -6.03 5.96 3.13
C ALA A 85 -5.97 6.58 4.54
N VAL A 86 -6.86 7.52 4.86
CA VAL A 86 -6.99 8.09 6.22
C VAL A 86 -7.31 7.01 7.25
N ILE A 87 -8.23 6.09 6.93
CA ILE A 87 -8.64 5.03 7.86
C ILE A 87 -7.59 3.93 7.96
N PHE A 88 -7.07 3.44 6.84
CA PHE A 88 -6.18 2.28 6.81
C PHE A 88 -4.72 2.62 7.08
N GLY A 89 -4.27 3.83 6.76
CA GLY A 89 -2.86 4.21 6.87
C GLY A 89 -2.27 3.97 8.26
N PRO A 90 -2.85 4.51 9.35
CA PRO A 90 -2.35 4.29 10.70
C PRO A 90 -2.40 2.82 11.17
N ASN A 91 -3.26 2.00 10.54
CA ASN A 91 -3.37 0.58 10.86
C ASN A 91 -2.34 -0.27 10.09
N LEU A 92 -1.88 0.21 8.93
CA LEU A 92 -0.89 -0.44 8.08
C LEU A 92 0.54 -0.06 8.46
N LEU A 93 0.81 1.23 8.65
CA LEU A 93 2.13 1.76 8.98
C LEU A 93 2.16 2.12 10.46
N GLN A 94 2.68 1.19 11.25
CA GLN A 94 2.78 1.34 12.70
C GLN A 94 4.23 1.57 13.10
N LYS A 95 4.50 2.65 13.83
CA LYS A 95 5.83 2.91 14.41
C LYS A 95 6.15 1.86 15.48
N GLU A 96 7.43 1.62 15.74
CA GLU A 96 7.92 0.87 16.91
C GLU A 96 7.19 1.31 18.19
N ARG A 97 6.63 0.35 18.93
CA ARG A 97 6.04 0.61 20.25
C ARG A 97 7.17 0.71 21.28
N GLY A 98 7.92 1.81 21.25
CA GLY A 98 8.67 2.23 22.43
C GLY A 98 7.66 2.51 23.56
N GLY A 99 7.98 2.15 24.81
CA GLY A 99 7.04 2.20 25.94
C GLY A 99 6.19 3.47 26.01
N ASP A 100 4.90 3.29 26.34
CA ASP A 100 3.87 4.32 26.59
C ASP A 100 3.62 5.37 25.49
N ILE A 101 3.87 5.05 24.22
CA ILE A 101 3.46 5.91 23.12
C ILE A 101 1.99 5.61 22.77
N SER A 102 1.07 6.41 23.33
CA SER A 102 -0.32 6.44 22.87
C SER A 102 -0.38 6.75 21.36
N PRO A 103 -1.39 6.28 20.61
CA PRO A 103 -1.55 6.61 19.18
C PRO A 103 -1.66 8.13 18.90
N GLN A 104 -1.80 8.95 19.96
CA GLN A 104 -1.84 10.41 19.91
C GLN A 104 -0.45 11.08 19.90
N ALA A 105 0.63 10.34 20.19
CA ALA A 105 1.99 10.87 20.19
C ALA A 105 2.69 10.77 18.81
N MET A 106 1.96 10.37 17.77
CA MET A 106 2.45 10.43 16.39
C MET A 106 2.47 11.88 15.91
N GLY A 107 3.62 12.34 15.39
CA GLY A 107 3.74 13.68 14.81
C GLY A 107 2.75 13.87 13.65
N ILE A 108 2.22 15.09 13.52
CA ILE A 108 1.26 15.43 12.44
C ILE A 108 1.89 15.14 11.07
N GLU A 109 3.19 15.42 10.91
CA GLU A 109 3.95 15.17 9.68
C GLU A 109 3.99 13.67 9.33
N ASP A 110 4.28 12.81 10.31
CA ASP A 110 4.25 11.34 10.15
C ASP A 110 2.85 10.89 9.72
N SER A 111 1.79 11.42 10.35
CA SER A 111 0.41 11.08 10.00
C SER A 111 0.08 11.44 8.55
N THR A 112 0.47 12.64 8.10
CA THR A 112 0.28 13.03 6.69
C THR A 112 1.08 12.17 5.72
N ALA A 113 2.32 11.81 6.06
CA ALA A 113 3.15 10.96 5.22
C ALA A 113 2.56 9.54 5.10
N ILE A 114 2.09 8.96 6.21
CA ILE A 114 1.43 7.66 6.24
C ILE A 114 0.18 7.64 5.34
N ILE A 115 -0.67 8.66 5.44
CA ILE A 115 -1.88 8.77 4.63
C ILE A 115 -1.50 8.89 3.15
N SER A 116 -0.53 9.75 2.83
CA SER A 116 -0.03 9.96 1.47
C SER A 116 0.50 8.66 0.85
N VAL A 117 1.37 7.94 1.55
CA VAL A 117 1.94 6.67 1.09
C VAL A 117 0.84 5.62 0.90
N THR A 118 -0.08 5.52 1.85
CA THR A 118 -1.21 4.56 1.76
C THR A 118 -2.11 4.86 0.57
N LEU A 119 -2.36 6.14 0.28
CA LEU A 119 -3.12 6.56 -0.89
C LEU A 119 -2.44 6.11 -2.19
N VAL A 120 -1.12 6.32 -2.31
CA VAL A 120 -0.34 5.88 -3.47
C VAL A 120 -0.41 4.36 -3.64
N LEU A 121 -0.28 3.60 -2.54
CA LEU A 121 -0.42 2.14 -2.55
C LEU A 121 -1.80 1.70 -3.07
N ILE A 122 -2.89 2.28 -2.56
CA ILE A 122 -4.25 1.95 -2.98
C ILE A 122 -4.45 2.27 -4.48
N GLN A 123 -4.05 3.46 -4.92
CA GLN A 123 -4.27 3.90 -6.29
C GLN A 123 -3.43 3.14 -7.33
N ASN A 124 -2.25 2.63 -6.94
CA ASN A 124 -1.29 2.05 -7.86
C ASN A 124 -1.03 0.55 -7.64
N TYR A 125 -1.82 -0.13 -6.81
CA TYR A 125 -1.54 -1.52 -6.41
C TYR A 125 -1.28 -2.46 -7.61
N LYS A 126 -2.06 -2.38 -8.70
CA LYS A 126 -1.80 -3.21 -9.89
C LYS A 126 -0.39 -3.02 -10.45
N ARG A 127 0.06 -1.75 -10.56
CA ARG A 127 1.38 -1.44 -11.11
C ARG A 127 2.49 -1.87 -10.15
N LEU A 128 2.29 -1.61 -8.86
CA LEU A 128 3.27 -1.91 -7.82
C LEU A 128 3.54 -3.42 -7.68
N PHE A 129 2.52 -4.25 -7.87
CA PHE A 129 2.62 -5.71 -7.78
C PHE A 129 2.85 -6.41 -9.13
N THR A 130 3.12 -5.65 -10.21
CA THR A 130 3.47 -6.21 -11.52
C THR A 130 4.96 -6.02 -11.78
N VAL A 131 5.64 -7.11 -12.13
CA VAL A 131 7.03 -7.05 -12.61
C VAL A 131 7.03 -6.46 -14.02
N SER A 132 7.87 -5.45 -14.25
CA SER A 132 7.99 -4.85 -15.57
C SER A 132 8.67 -5.81 -16.55
N ALA A 133 8.36 -5.67 -17.85
CA ALA A 133 8.95 -6.52 -18.87
C ALA A 133 10.49 -6.37 -18.91
N GLU A 134 10.99 -5.17 -18.63
CA GLU A 134 12.42 -4.88 -18.58
C GLU A 134 13.10 -5.66 -17.45
N LEU A 135 12.54 -5.62 -16.23
CA LEU A 135 13.09 -6.35 -15.09
C LEU A 135 13.00 -7.86 -15.30
N GLN A 136 11.90 -8.35 -15.85
CA GLN A 136 11.74 -9.77 -16.19
C GLN A 136 12.81 -10.21 -17.21
N GLN A 137 13.06 -9.40 -18.24
CA GLN A 137 14.07 -9.69 -19.25
C GLN A 137 15.49 -9.66 -18.67
N GLU A 138 15.81 -8.69 -17.82
CA GLU A 138 17.12 -8.58 -17.16
C GLU A 138 17.41 -9.82 -16.30
N VAL A 139 16.45 -10.23 -15.48
CA VAL A 139 16.56 -11.44 -14.65
C VAL A 139 16.72 -12.69 -15.52
N LEU A 140 15.94 -12.82 -16.59
CA LEU A 140 16.02 -13.96 -17.52
C LEU A 140 17.41 -14.05 -18.16
N MET A 141 17.94 -12.92 -18.65
CA MET A 141 19.27 -12.88 -19.28
C MET A 141 20.38 -13.19 -18.27
N SER A 142 20.25 -12.71 -17.02
CA SER A 142 21.18 -13.05 -15.95
C SER A 142 21.18 -14.56 -15.67
N LEU A 143 20.00 -15.18 -15.56
CA LEU A 143 19.88 -16.62 -15.29
C LEU A 143 20.53 -17.47 -16.38
N ILE A 144 20.28 -17.14 -17.66
CA ILE A 144 20.89 -17.83 -18.82
C ILE A 144 22.43 -17.76 -18.78
N GLN A 145 22.99 -16.64 -18.29
CA GLN A 145 24.44 -16.48 -18.21
C GLN A 145 25.05 -17.21 -17.01
N THR A 146 24.34 -17.29 -15.89
CA THR A 146 24.86 -17.87 -14.65
C THR A 146 24.60 -19.37 -14.50
N ASP A 147 23.61 -19.91 -15.19
CA ASP A 147 23.25 -21.33 -15.17
C ASP A 147 22.90 -21.84 -16.59
N PRO A 148 23.90 -21.95 -17.48
CA PRO A 148 23.70 -22.59 -18.78
C PRO A 148 23.55 -24.10 -18.58
N ASP A 149 22.46 -24.68 -19.10
CA ASP A 149 22.19 -26.13 -19.11
C ASP A 149 23.41 -27.01 -19.45
#